data_AF-A0A2G6MUA3-F1
#
_entry.id   AF-A0A2G6MUA3-F1
#
_cell.length_a   1.000
_cell.length_b   1.000
_cell.length_c   1.000
_cell.angle_alpha   90.00
_cell.angle_beta   90.00
_cell.angle_gamma   90.00
#
_symmetry.space_group_name_H-M   'P 1'
#
loop_
_entity.id
_entity.type
_entity.pdbx_description
1 polymer ?
#
loop_
_entity_poly.entity_id
_entity_poly.type
_entity_poly.pdbx_seq_one_letter_code
_entity_poly.pdbx_strand_id
1 'polypeptide(L)'
;MKPRMDTKKHELLFKEEVYQVVGCAIEVLHTLGHGLLEKPYENAFVVKFQQQGISYTQQPRFSIIYKSVNVVEYISDLIVFDKIIVDTKAI
;
A
#
# COMPACT_ATOMS: atom_id res chain seq x y z
N MET A 1 -10.32 16.39 -35.41
CA MET A 1 -9.55 16.48 -34.17
C MET A 1 -10.11 15.44 -33.21
N LYS A 2 -9.37 14.37 -32.89
CA LYS A 2 -9.85 13.34 -31.95
C LYS A 2 -9.70 13.87 -30.52
N PRO A 3 -10.71 13.74 -29.64
CA PRO A 3 -10.57 14.16 -28.25
C PRO A 3 -9.45 13.34 -27.59
N ARG A 4 -8.48 14.04 -26.98
CA ARG A 4 -7.46 13.45 -26.11
C ARG A 4 -8.13 13.13 -24.78
N MET A 5 -8.08 11.85 -24.39
CA MET A 5 -8.57 11.23 -23.16
C MET A 5 -10.07 10.92 -23.13
N ASP A 6 -10.35 9.64 -23.37
CA ASP A 6 -11.58 8.97 -22.98
C ASP A 6 -11.54 8.70 -21.46
N THR A 7 -12.36 9.42 -20.70
CA THR A 7 -12.46 9.29 -19.24
C THR A 7 -13.29 8.08 -18.78
N LYS A 8 -13.67 7.15 -19.68
CA LYS A 8 -14.54 6.00 -19.37
C LYS A 8 -13.89 4.62 -19.47
N LYS A 9 -12.57 4.45 -19.27
CA LYS A 9 -11.97 3.11 -19.48
C LYS A 9 -10.69 2.74 -18.71
N HIS A 10 -10.56 3.13 -17.44
CA HIS A 10 -9.55 2.51 -16.58
C HIS A 10 -10.23 1.69 -15.49
N GLU A 11 -10.36 0.39 -15.77
CA GLU A 11 -10.73 -0.59 -14.75
C GLU A 11 -9.60 -0.66 -13.71
N LEU A 12 -9.96 -0.57 -12.43
CA LEU A 12 -9.01 -0.64 -11.33
C LEU A 12 -8.45 -2.07 -11.26
N LEU A 13 -7.13 -2.22 -11.37
CA LEU A 13 -6.46 -3.51 -11.17
C LEU A 13 -6.69 -3.98 -9.73
N PHE A 14 -7.00 -5.27 -9.55
CA PHE A 14 -7.27 -5.88 -8.24
C PHE A 14 -8.35 -5.12 -7.46
N LYS A 15 -9.43 -4.73 -8.15
CA LYS A 15 -10.49 -3.86 -7.60
C LYS A 15 -10.99 -4.33 -6.23
N GLU A 16 -11.25 -5.63 -6.07
CA GLU A 16 -11.75 -6.21 -4.83
C GLU A 16 -10.71 -6.11 -3.70
N GLU A 17 -9.47 -6.52 -3.95
CA GLU A 17 -8.37 -6.44 -3.00
C GLU A 17 -8.07 -4.99 -2.59
N VAL A 18 -8.08 -4.05 -3.56
CA VAL A 18 -7.89 -2.62 -3.28
C VAL A 18 -8.99 -2.08 -2.38
N TYR A 19 -10.25 -2.44 -2.60
CA TYR A 19 -11.34 -2.00 -1.72
C TYR A 19 -11.20 -2.56 -0.30
N GLN A 20 -10.71 -3.80 -0.13
CA GLN A 20 -10.43 -4.36 1.19
C GLN A 20 -9.31 -3.59 1.91
N VAL A 21 -8.21 -3.30 1.22
CA VAL A 21 -7.10 -2.50 1.78
C VAL A 21 -7.57 -1.10 2.16
N VAL A 22 -8.34 -0.43 1.29
CA VAL A 22 -8.90 0.90 1.55
C VAL A 22 -9.85 0.87 2.76
N GLY A 23 -10.68 -0.17 2.88
CA GLY A 23 -11.53 -0.37 4.06
C GLY A 23 -10.72 -0.43 5.36
N CYS A 24 -9.63 -1.21 5.35
CA CYS A 24 -8.69 -1.26 6.48
C CYS A 24 -8.07 0.12 6.77
N ALA A 25 -7.67 0.85 5.73
CA ALA A 25 -7.08 2.19 5.86
C ALA A 25 -8.00 3.16 6.58
N ILE A 26 -9.28 3.18 6.19
CA ILE A 26 -10.32 4.02 6.78
C ILE A 26 -10.49 3.68 8.27
N GLU A 27 -10.57 2.40 8.60
CA GLU A 27 -10.74 1.97 9.99
C GLU A 27 -9.51 2.31 10.86
N VAL A 28 -8.31 2.08 10.34
CA VAL A 28 -7.04 2.46 11.00
C VAL A 28 -7.01 3.96 11.28
N LEU A 29 -7.32 4.79 10.27
CA LEU A 29 -7.32 6.24 10.41
C LEU A 29 -8.38 6.72 11.41
N HIS A 30 -9.59 6.15 11.38
CA HIS A 30 -10.64 6.49 12.35
C HIS A 30 -10.29 6.08 13.78
N THR A 31 -9.56 4.98 13.95
CA THR A 31 -9.20 4.47 15.27
C THR A 31 -8.03 5.23 15.88
N LEU A 32 -6.97 5.47 15.10
CA LEU A 32 -5.76 6.14 15.58
C LEU A 32 -5.85 7.67 15.54
N GLY A 33 -6.73 8.23 14.70
CA GLY A 33 -6.77 9.66 14.43
C GLY A 33 -5.57 10.14 13.60
N HIS A 34 -5.39 11.45 13.53
CA HIS A 34 -4.31 12.12 12.79
C HIS A 34 -3.20 12.61 13.72
N GLY A 35 -2.05 13.00 13.16
CA GLY A 35 -0.94 13.62 13.90
C GLY A 35 0.10 12.63 14.44
N LEU A 36 0.05 11.38 14.01
CA LEU A 36 1.10 10.39 14.26
C LEU A 36 2.06 10.30 13.07
N LEU A 37 3.24 9.75 13.30
CA LEU A 37 4.14 9.34 12.22
C LEU A 37 3.57 8.12 11.48
N GLU A 38 4.15 7.82 10.31
CA GLU A 38 3.74 6.75 9.40
C GLU A 38 3.75 5.36 10.07
N LYS A 39 4.78 5.06 10.87
CA LYS A 39 5.00 3.73 11.46
C LYS A 39 3.84 3.20 12.32
N PRO A 40 3.20 4.01 13.19
CA PRO A 40 1.95 3.63 13.86
C PRO A 40 0.84 3.14 12.91
N TYR A 41 0.64 3.81 11.77
CA TYR A 41 -0.39 3.41 10.80
C TYR A 41 -0.02 2.10 10.11
N GLU A 42 1.23 1.92 9.71
CA GLU A 42 1.75 0.65 9.17
C GLU A 42 1.49 -0.50 10.14
N ASN A 43 1.86 -0.34 11.42
CA ASN A 43 1.66 -1.37 12.43
C ASN A 43 0.17 -1.65 12.70
N ALA A 44 -0.70 -0.66 12.57
CA ALA A 44 -2.14 -0.87 12.70
C ALA A 44 -2.74 -1.63 11.51
N PHE A 45 -2.22 -1.41 10.29
CA PHE A 45 -2.56 -2.25 9.13
C PHE A 45 -2.20 -3.72 9.37
N VAL A 46 -1.01 -4.01 9.89
CA VAL A 46 -0.56 -5.36 10.23
C VAL A 46 -1.57 -6.06 11.15
N VAL A 47 -1.99 -5.37 12.23
CA VAL A 47 -3.02 -5.89 13.15
C VAL A 47 -4.34 -6.14 12.43
N LYS A 48 -4.79 -5.22 11.56
CA LYS A 48 -6.05 -5.37 10.82
C LYS A 48 -6.02 -6.50 9.81
N PHE A 49 -4.93 -6.62 9.04
CA PHE A 49 -4.77 -7.69 8.08
C PHE A 49 -4.73 -9.06 8.76
N GLN A 50 -4.04 -9.17 9.90
CA GLN A 50 -4.05 -10.39 10.71
C GLN A 50 -5.47 -10.75 11.21
N GLN A 51 -6.25 -9.77 11.67
CA GLN A 51 -7.63 -9.98 12.12
C GLN A 51 -8.57 -10.43 10.99
N GLN A 52 -8.34 -9.94 9.76
CA GLN A 52 -9.16 -10.26 8.59
C GLN A 52 -8.64 -11.46 7.79
N GLY A 53 -7.52 -12.07 8.20
CA GLY A 53 -6.89 -13.17 7.45
C GLY A 53 -6.34 -12.74 6.09
N ILE A 54 -6.02 -11.46 5.91
CA ILE A 54 -5.41 -10.92 4.69
C ILE A 54 -3.91 -11.25 4.71
N SER A 55 -3.39 -11.81 3.61
CA SER A 55 -1.95 -12.08 3.50
C SER A 55 -1.17 -10.80 3.28
N TYR A 56 -0.07 -10.64 4.02
CA TYR A 56 0.83 -9.51 3.87
C TYR A 56 2.28 -9.88 4.20
N THR A 57 3.21 -9.09 3.67
CA THR A 57 4.62 -9.04 4.08
C THR A 57 4.94 -7.62 4.53
N GLN A 58 5.48 -7.47 5.74
CA GLN A 58 5.87 -6.18 6.31
C GLN A 58 7.36 -5.90 6.06
N GLN A 59 7.67 -4.68 5.64
CA GLN A 59 9.02 -4.20 5.35
C GLN A 59 9.86 -5.09 4.40
N PRO A 60 9.31 -5.60 3.28
CA PRO A 60 10.11 -6.34 2.32
C PRO A 60 11.17 -5.44 1.69
N ARG A 61 12.35 -6.02 1.46
CA ARG A 61 13.55 -5.31 0.99
C ARG A 61 13.85 -5.69 -0.45
N PHE A 62 14.09 -4.68 -1.28
CA PHE A 62 14.41 -4.83 -2.70
C PHE A 62 15.70 -4.08 -3.02
N SER A 63 16.72 -4.81 -3.50
CA SER A 63 17.93 -4.15 -3.99
C SER A 63 17.62 -3.41 -5.29
N ILE A 64 17.91 -2.11 -5.31
CA ILE A 64 17.78 -1.30 -6.52
C ILE A 64 19.15 -1.26 -7.20
N ILE A 65 19.21 -1.85 -8.39
CA ILE A 65 20.45 -1.95 -9.18
C ILE A 65 20.44 -0.89 -10.28
N TYR A 66 21.45 -0.01 -10.28
CA TYR A 66 21.72 0.92 -11.37
C TYR A 66 23.06 0.58 -12.02
N LYS A 67 23.04 0.22 -13.31
CA LYS A 67 24.25 -0.16 -14.08
C LYS A 67 25.13 -1.20 -13.34
N SER A 68 24.51 -2.28 -12.88
CA SER A 68 25.16 -3.36 -12.12
C SER A 68 25.68 -2.97 -10.73
N VAL A 69 25.45 -1.74 -10.28
CA VAL A 69 25.79 -1.29 -8.92
C VAL A 69 24.52 -1.27 -8.07
N ASN A 70 24.56 -1.90 -6.90
CA ASN A 70 23.50 -1.74 -5.91
C ASN A 70 23.58 -0.33 -5.32
N VAL A 71 22.54 0.47 -5.54
CA VAL A 71 22.52 1.87 -5.09
C VAL A 71 21.81 2.08 -3.77
N VAL A 72 20.79 1.24 -3.48
CA VAL A 72 20.01 1.32 -2.23
C VAL A 72 19.14 0.07 -2.08
N GLU A 73 18.73 -0.23 -0.85
CA GLU A 73 17.57 -1.09 -0.60
C GLU A 73 16.31 -0.23 -0.55
N TYR A 74 15.37 -0.46 -1.48
CA TYR A 74 14.01 0.03 -1.32
C TYR A 74 13.29 -0.88 -0.33
N ILE A 75 12.66 -0.28 0.67
CA ILE A 75 11.88 -0.97 1.69
C ILE A 75 10.47 -0.38 1.62
N SER A 76 9.53 -1.12 1.05
CA SER A 76 8.12 -0.75 1.09
C SER A 76 7.55 -1.07 2.47
N ASP A 77 6.50 -0.39 2.92
CA ASP A 77 5.91 -0.67 4.22
C ASP A 77 5.24 -2.05 4.23
N LEU A 78 4.38 -2.33 3.25
CA LEU A 78 3.60 -3.56 3.17
C LEU A 78 3.45 -4.03 1.73
N ILE A 79 3.55 -5.35 1.51
CA ILE A 79 3.01 -6.02 0.32
C ILE A 79 1.80 -6.84 0.75
N VAL A 80 0.66 -6.63 0.11
CA VAL A 80 -0.63 -7.25 0.45
C VAL A 80 -1.10 -8.11 -0.71
N PHE A 81 -1.66 -9.29 -0.40
CA PHE A 81 -2.09 -10.30 -1.38
C PHE A 81 -1.01 -10.72 -2.39
N ASP A 82 0.27 -10.51 -2.06
CA ASP A 82 1.42 -10.71 -2.94
C ASP A 82 1.34 -9.93 -4.27
N LYS A 83 0.50 -8.88 -4.33
CA LYS A 83 0.16 -8.15 -5.57
C LYS A 83 0.19 -6.63 -5.41
N ILE A 84 -0.06 -6.11 -4.21
CA ILE A 84 -0.29 -4.69 -3.97
C ILE A 84 0.73 -4.17 -2.97
N ILE A 85 1.46 -3.10 -3.33
CA ILE A 85 2.28 -2.35 -2.37
C ILE A 85 1.38 -1.33 -1.67
N VAL A 86 1.46 -1.29 -0.34
CA VAL A 86 0.79 -0.30 0.50
C VAL A 86 1.85 0.44 1.29
N ASP A 87 2.14 1.68 0.88
CA ASP A 87 3.04 2.59 1.58
C ASP A 87 2.23 3.62 2.36
N THR A 88 2.47 3.68 3.67
CA THR A 88 1.80 4.61 4.57
C THR A 88 2.44 6.00 4.49
N LYS A 89 1.57 7.02 4.49
CA LYS A 89 1.95 8.43 4.45
C LYS A 89 1.08 9.16 5.46
N ALA A 90 1.69 10.01 6.27
CA ALA A 90 1.01 10.85 7.25
C ALA A 90 1.30 12.32 6.93
N ILE A 91 0.33 13.20 7.22
CA ILE A 91 0.40 14.66 7.03
C ILE A 91 0.43 15.33 8.40
#